data_AF-A0A0D3LG55-F1
#
_entry.id   AF-A0A0D3LG55-F1
#
_cell.length_a   1.000
_cell.length_b   1.000
_cell.length_c   1.000
_cell.angle_alpha   90.00
_cell.angle_beta   90.00
_cell.angle_gamma   90.00
#
_symmetry.space_group_name_H-M   'P 1'
#
loop_
_entity.id
_entity.type
_entity.pdbx_description
1 polymer ?
#
loop_
_entity_poly.entity_id
_entity_poly.type
_entity_poly.pdbx_seq_one_letter_code
_entity_poly.pdbx_strand_id
1 'polypeptide(L)'
;MRGGSNSMKKNYTVLIYLIVAIFSAQGLWAQKLEAENATLSGGAAKVACAACSGSFAVEQREGSLAFRVTLAQEGFYNIVVNAAAPGGEKTNIVSVNGVSADFHLAQNSQYQNFTIVNTLKLAAGEHTIEIKKSWGWINVDYIQLEKVNAADRFNLNQTLVNPNATPEATALYNFLLDNYGDKIISGVMTLSSMDEVNWLKQNTGKEPALVGLDFMHSGRAYSWYNDKEPIRDAKAWYDRNGIPTLMWHWRDPLRTTEEFYTKSSSKPDGTTFDISKISNTSSAEYGAMLTDIDYIAGLLKELQDQNVPVIWRPLHEAAGGWFWWGAKGPEPLKALWLLMYDRLVNHHGLNNLIWVWTREPGDDAWYPGDEYVDIVGRDIYKDGDHGSHAIEFNNMNALYGGKKMVTLSEVGSFPDVDNLIKDGAGWLWYMPWYGGYTRDVRYNSLDLWKKMFAHDYVITLDEMPDLKTYERQDLVNEPENPEEPENPEEPGNPTGLQDDKRSFEAYPSLIDRQLFITSEARINTISVYSMLGIQLREQTVHGNTAVVSFDGYRPGLYIVKVNEKETMKVVKR
;
A
#
# COMPACT_ATOMS: atom_id res chain seq x y z
N MET A 1 83.68 -42.96 -7.16
CA MET A 1 84.71 -42.30 -6.33
C MET A 1 84.03 -41.29 -5.43
N ARG A 2 84.32 -41.37 -4.13
CA ARG A 2 84.38 -40.32 -3.09
C ARG A 2 83.39 -39.14 -3.08
N GLY A 3 82.87 -38.90 -1.87
CA GLY A 3 82.32 -37.63 -1.37
C GLY A 3 80.82 -37.75 -1.12
N GLY A 4 80.34 -37.99 0.11
CA GLY A 4 80.48 -37.11 1.28
C GLY A 4 79.31 -36.11 1.20
N SER A 5 78.47 -35.87 2.20
CA SER A 5 78.60 -35.94 3.65
C SER A 5 77.22 -35.58 4.21
N ASN A 6 76.81 -36.21 5.32
CA ASN A 6 76.04 -35.70 6.48
C ASN A 6 74.91 -34.67 6.24
N SER A 7 73.76 -34.70 6.90
CA SER A 7 73.39 -35.26 8.19
C SER A 7 71.90 -34.97 8.40
N MET A 8 71.18 -35.92 9.01
CA MET A 8 70.08 -35.73 9.98
C MET A 8 69.16 -34.49 9.84
N LYS A 9 67.85 -34.74 9.74
CA LYS A 9 66.95 -34.85 10.91
C LYS A 9 65.54 -35.22 10.45
N LYS A 10 64.96 -36.21 11.13
CA LYS A 10 63.53 -36.53 11.12
C LYS A 10 62.73 -35.27 11.46
N ASN A 11 61.55 -35.09 10.86
CA ASN A 11 60.33 -34.76 11.58
C ASN A 11 59.11 -34.99 10.68
N TYR A 12 58.15 -35.74 11.22
CA TYR A 12 56.82 -35.94 10.66
C TYR A 12 56.09 -34.59 10.66
N THR A 13 55.42 -34.26 9.57
CA THR A 13 54.40 -33.22 9.56
C THR A 13 53.15 -33.79 8.92
N VAL A 14 52.19 -34.13 9.77
CA VAL A 14 50.81 -34.43 9.41
C VAL A 14 50.22 -33.14 8.86
N LEU A 15 49.84 -33.15 7.59
CA LEU A 15 49.17 -32.05 6.93
C LEU A 15 47.67 -32.13 7.27
N ILE A 16 47.25 -31.42 8.33
CA ILE A 16 45.84 -31.19 8.63
C ILE A 16 45.39 -30.04 7.72
N TYR A 17 44.57 -30.35 6.71
CA TYR A 17 43.80 -29.33 6.00
C TYR A 17 42.67 -28.85 6.91
N LEU A 18 42.91 -27.73 7.61
CA LEU A 18 41.85 -26.99 8.27
C LEU A 18 41.12 -26.17 7.19
N ILE A 19 40.01 -26.68 6.67
CA ILE A 19 39.04 -25.86 5.92
C ILE A 19 38.34 -25.02 6.97
N VAL A 20 38.85 -23.81 7.20
CA VAL A 20 38.10 -22.78 7.94
C VAL A 20 37.08 -22.23 6.96
N ALA A 21 35.86 -22.76 7.02
CA ALA A 21 34.70 -22.08 6.47
C ALA A 21 34.46 -20.83 7.32
N ILE A 22 35.02 -19.70 6.88
CA ILE A 22 34.63 -18.40 7.40
C ILE A 22 33.20 -18.18 6.91
N PHE A 23 32.22 -18.48 7.77
CA PHE A 23 30.89 -17.88 7.63
C PHE A 23 31.06 -16.40 7.91
N SER A 24 31.40 -15.63 6.86
CA SER A 24 31.15 -14.20 6.87
C SER A 24 29.65 -14.03 6.98
N ALA A 25 29.17 -13.49 8.11
CA ALA A 25 27.86 -12.87 8.15
C ALA A 25 27.85 -11.84 7.01
N GLN A 26 27.18 -12.16 5.91
CA GLN A 26 27.09 -11.23 4.79
C GLN A 26 26.16 -10.12 5.25
N GLY A 27 26.75 -9.00 5.68
CA GLY A 27 26.01 -7.74 5.72
C GLY A 27 25.38 -7.51 4.35
N LEU A 28 24.22 -6.85 4.31
CA LEU A 28 23.60 -6.42 3.06
C LEU A 28 24.61 -5.54 2.31
N TRP A 29 25.23 -6.08 1.25
CA TRP A 29 26.24 -5.38 0.47
C TRP A 29 25.55 -4.37 -0.43
N ALA A 30 26.01 -3.12 -0.41
CA ALA A 30 25.61 -2.10 -1.35
C ALA A 30 26.60 -2.05 -2.53
N GLN A 31 26.10 -2.08 -3.77
CA GLN A 31 26.91 -1.95 -4.98
C GLN A 31 26.75 -0.53 -5.54
N LYS A 32 27.80 0.28 -5.39
CA LYS A 32 27.87 1.65 -5.92
C LYS A 32 28.38 1.66 -7.36
N LEU A 33 27.77 2.49 -8.20
CA LEU A 33 28.12 2.72 -9.60
C LEU A 33 28.24 4.24 -9.84
N GLU A 34 29.47 4.72 -9.97
CA GLU A 34 29.78 6.14 -10.19
C GLU A 34 29.21 6.62 -11.53
N ALA A 35 28.52 7.76 -11.53
CA ALA A 35 27.83 8.30 -12.70
C ALA A 35 28.81 8.64 -13.82
N GLU A 36 30.02 9.08 -13.49
CA GLU A 36 31.03 9.40 -14.49
C GLU A 36 31.59 8.19 -15.25
N ASN A 37 31.24 6.98 -14.83
CA ASN A 37 31.55 5.72 -15.51
C ASN A 37 30.33 5.16 -16.28
N ALA A 38 29.17 5.79 -16.18
CA ALA A 38 28.00 5.44 -16.96
C ALA A 38 28.21 5.72 -18.46
N THR A 39 27.47 5.02 -19.31
CA THR A 39 27.38 5.39 -20.72
C THR A 39 26.48 6.61 -20.84
N LEU A 40 27.04 7.73 -21.32
CA LEU A 40 26.33 9.00 -21.46
C LEU A 40 25.78 9.17 -22.88
N SER A 41 24.56 9.70 -22.99
CA SER A 41 23.92 9.98 -24.29
C SER A 41 23.08 11.26 -24.22
N GLY A 42 22.63 11.75 -25.38
CA GLY A 42 21.63 12.83 -25.45
C GLY A 42 22.06 14.19 -24.89
N GLY A 43 23.36 14.43 -24.68
CA GLY A 43 23.88 15.68 -24.14
C GLY A 43 24.19 15.69 -22.64
N ALA A 44 24.04 14.54 -21.96
CA ALA A 44 24.55 14.37 -20.60
C ALA A 44 26.07 14.54 -20.58
N ALA A 45 26.60 15.23 -19.57
CA ALA A 45 28.00 15.61 -19.54
C ALA A 45 28.63 15.44 -18.16
N LYS A 46 29.84 14.89 -18.16
CA LYS A 46 30.69 14.78 -16.99
C LYS A 46 31.20 16.17 -16.56
N VAL A 47 31.08 16.51 -15.29
CA VAL A 47 31.53 17.77 -14.69
C VAL A 47 32.39 17.52 -13.47
N ALA A 48 33.45 18.31 -13.30
CA ALA A 48 34.32 18.19 -12.14
C ALA A 48 33.54 18.52 -10.85
N CYS A 49 33.64 17.65 -9.84
CA CYS A 49 32.92 17.81 -8.59
C CYS A 49 33.81 17.38 -7.43
N ALA A 50 34.33 18.34 -6.68
CA ALA A 50 35.21 18.08 -5.53
C ALA A 50 34.47 17.50 -4.31
N ALA A 51 33.14 17.67 -4.24
CA ALA A 51 32.30 17.20 -3.15
C ALA A 51 31.66 15.82 -3.40
N CYS A 52 31.88 15.24 -4.59
CA CYS A 52 31.27 13.99 -5.03
C CYS A 52 32.11 12.78 -4.58
N SER A 53 31.50 11.59 -4.58
CA SER A 53 32.15 10.32 -4.21
C SER A 53 33.41 10.07 -5.04
N GLY A 54 33.31 10.34 -6.34
CA GLY A 54 34.43 10.32 -7.28
C GLY A 54 35.12 11.68 -7.44
N SER A 55 35.63 11.95 -8.65
CA SER A 55 36.18 13.27 -9.00
C SER A 55 35.23 14.09 -9.89
N PHE A 56 34.11 13.49 -10.26
CA PHE A 56 33.16 14.06 -11.20
C PHE A 56 31.74 13.67 -10.83
N ALA A 57 30.78 14.45 -11.31
CA ALA A 57 29.39 14.07 -11.41
C ALA A 57 28.97 14.11 -12.88
N VAL A 58 27.73 13.75 -13.17
CA VAL A 58 27.13 13.92 -14.48
C VAL A 58 25.94 14.87 -14.38
N GLU A 59 26.01 15.97 -15.12
CA GLU A 59 24.83 16.79 -15.39
C GLU A 59 24.01 16.07 -16.46
N GLN A 60 22.79 15.66 -16.10
CA GLN A 60 21.91 14.96 -17.04
C GLN A 60 21.56 15.86 -18.22
N ARG A 61 21.27 17.14 -17.98
CA ARG A 61 20.81 18.11 -18.99
C ARG A 61 19.64 17.52 -19.80
N GLU A 62 19.80 17.45 -21.12
CA GLU A 62 18.86 16.85 -22.07
C GLU A 62 19.10 15.33 -22.28
N GLY A 63 20.12 14.78 -21.62
CA GLY A 63 20.65 13.45 -21.89
C GLY A 63 20.23 12.38 -20.92
N SER A 64 20.92 11.25 -20.98
CA SER A 64 20.64 10.07 -20.16
C SER A 64 21.91 9.35 -19.77
N LEU A 65 21.84 8.65 -18.63
CA LEU A 65 22.93 7.85 -18.06
C LEU A 65 22.49 6.39 -18.08
N ALA A 66 23.32 5.50 -18.62
CA ALA A 66 23.08 4.06 -18.58
C ALA A 66 24.21 3.35 -17.82
N PHE A 67 23.82 2.60 -16.79
CA PHE A 67 24.66 1.83 -15.91
C PHE A 67 24.49 0.34 -16.21
N ARG A 68 25.60 -0.39 -16.31
CA ARG A 68 25.58 -1.85 -16.40
C ARG A 68 25.96 -2.43 -15.05
N VAL A 69 25.16 -3.36 -14.57
CA VAL A 69 25.40 -4.05 -13.29
C VAL A 69 25.27 -5.56 -13.49
N THR A 70 26.16 -6.32 -12.85
CA THR A 70 26.10 -7.78 -12.85
C THR A 70 25.86 -8.26 -11.43
N LEU A 71 24.78 -8.99 -11.22
CA LEU A 71 24.40 -9.57 -9.92
C LEU A 71 24.78 -11.05 -9.87
N ALA A 72 25.44 -11.47 -8.79
CA ALA A 72 25.88 -12.86 -8.63
C ALA A 72 24.72 -13.83 -8.31
N GLN A 73 23.64 -13.32 -7.73
CA GLN A 73 22.47 -14.09 -7.34
C GLN A 73 21.22 -13.23 -7.46
N GLU A 74 20.07 -13.89 -7.58
CA GLU A 74 18.78 -13.22 -7.44
C GLU A 74 18.66 -12.58 -6.04
N GLY A 75 17.99 -11.43 -5.99
CA GLY A 75 17.67 -10.73 -4.77
C GLY A 75 16.70 -9.57 -4.98
N PHE A 76 16.31 -8.95 -3.88
CA PHE A 76 15.52 -7.73 -3.88
C PHE A 76 16.44 -6.54 -3.57
N TYR A 77 16.26 -5.45 -4.29
CA TYR A 77 17.15 -4.30 -4.22
C TYR A 77 16.38 -2.98 -4.19
N ASN A 78 16.81 -2.08 -3.31
CA ASN A 78 16.55 -0.66 -3.50
C ASN A 78 17.57 -0.10 -4.51
N ILE A 79 17.13 0.85 -5.34
CA ILE A 79 18.02 1.66 -6.18
C ILE A 79 17.99 3.08 -5.62
N VAL A 80 19.13 3.50 -5.09
CA VAL A 80 19.36 4.83 -4.54
C VAL A 80 20.15 5.63 -5.57
N VAL A 81 19.71 6.87 -5.82
CA VAL A 81 20.49 7.85 -6.59
C VAL A 81 21.04 8.89 -5.64
N ASN A 82 22.33 9.19 -5.75
CA ASN A 82 22.91 10.37 -5.13
C ASN A 82 22.89 11.51 -6.14
N ALA A 83 22.05 12.53 -5.88
CA ALA A 83 21.78 13.58 -6.86
C ALA A 83 21.49 14.96 -6.25
N ALA A 84 21.54 15.98 -7.10
CA ALA A 84 21.10 17.34 -6.83
C ALA A 84 20.21 17.89 -7.96
N ALA A 85 19.17 18.65 -7.61
CA ALA A 85 18.27 19.37 -8.51
C ALA A 85 18.34 20.89 -8.23
N PRO A 86 19.43 21.57 -8.63
CA PRO A 86 19.69 22.96 -8.23
C PRO A 86 18.72 23.97 -8.89
N GLY A 87 18.17 23.62 -10.06
CA GLY A 87 17.29 24.48 -10.86
C GLY A 87 15.80 24.35 -10.56
N GLY A 88 15.42 24.04 -9.32
CA GLY A 88 14.03 23.76 -8.93
C GLY A 88 13.68 22.27 -8.96
N GLU A 89 12.47 21.92 -8.52
CA GLU A 89 11.97 20.55 -8.55
C GLU A 89 12.05 19.92 -9.95
N LYS A 90 12.31 18.61 -10.02
CA LYS A 90 12.45 17.87 -11.28
C LYS A 90 11.81 16.49 -11.19
N THR A 91 11.11 16.13 -12.26
CA THR A 91 10.68 14.76 -12.52
C THR A 91 11.54 14.16 -13.64
N ASN A 92 12.06 12.96 -13.42
CA ASN A 92 12.86 12.20 -14.38
C ASN A 92 12.46 10.73 -14.37
N ILE A 93 12.97 9.95 -15.32
CA ILE A 93 12.58 8.55 -15.50
C ILE A 93 13.71 7.65 -15.02
N VAL A 94 13.40 6.67 -14.18
CA VAL A 94 14.26 5.51 -13.95
C VAL A 94 13.82 4.38 -14.87
N SER A 95 14.77 3.65 -15.45
CA SER A 95 14.50 2.45 -16.24
C SER A 95 15.36 1.31 -15.74
N VAL A 96 14.77 0.14 -15.50
CA VAL A 96 15.49 -1.08 -15.15
C VAL A 96 15.10 -2.15 -16.14
N ASN A 97 16.06 -2.60 -16.96
CA ASN A 97 15.82 -3.56 -18.05
C ASN A 97 14.67 -3.15 -18.99
N GLY A 98 14.50 -1.85 -19.23
CA GLY A 98 13.45 -1.30 -20.09
C GLY A 98 12.11 -1.01 -19.40
N VAL A 99 11.90 -1.52 -18.18
CA VAL A 99 10.72 -1.15 -17.36
C VAL A 99 10.98 0.19 -16.70
N SER A 100 10.07 1.14 -16.88
CA SER A 100 10.27 2.53 -16.45
C SER A 100 9.20 3.05 -15.50
N ALA A 101 9.63 3.92 -14.60
CA ALA A 101 8.77 4.72 -13.74
C ALA A 101 9.35 6.13 -13.59
N ASP A 102 8.51 7.08 -13.22
CA ASP A 102 8.94 8.43 -12.88
C ASP A 102 9.47 8.47 -11.44
N PHE A 103 10.46 9.32 -11.20
CA PHE A 103 10.88 9.71 -9.86
C PHE A 103 11.00 11.23 -9.78
N HIS A 104 10.74 11.76 -8.59
CA HIS A 104 10.70 13.19 -8.32
C HIS A 104 11.80 13.59 -7.34
N LEU A 105 12.49 14.69 -7.65
CA LEU A 105 13.44 15.34 -6.76
C LEU A 105 12.95 16.77 -6.47
N ALA A 106 12.73 17.07 -5.19
CA ALA A 106 12.52 18.43 -4.73
C ALA A 106 13.77 19.28 -5.00
N GLN A 107 13.62 20.61 -5.05
CA GLN A 107 14.75 21.51 -5.26
C GLN A 107 15.82 21.33 -4.17
N ASN A 108 17.04 20.97 -4.59
CA ASN A 108 18.21 20.87 -3.71
C ASN A 108 19.51 21.22 -4.44
N SER A 109 20.36 22.00 -3.77
CA SER A 109 21.68 22.36 -4.29
C SER A 109 22.80 21.44 -3.82
N GLN A 110 22.51 20.55 -2.86
CA GLN A 110 23.47 19.61 -2.28
C GLN A 110 23.12 18.18 -2.69
N TYR A 111 24.15 17.40 -3.01
CA TYR A 111 24.03 15.97 -3.31
C TYR A 111 23.44 15.21 -2.11
N GLN A 112 22.34 14.51 -2.34
CA GLN A 112 21.63 13.73 -1.34
C GLN A 112 21.22 12.38 -1.92
N ASN A 113 21.04 11.39 -1.05
CA ASN A 113 20.56 10.07 -1.42
C ASN A 113 19.03 10.06 -1.51
N PHE A 114 18.52 9.58 -2.64
CA PHE A 114 17.09 9.39 -2.88
C PHE A 114 16.85 7.95 -3.33
N THR A 115 16.03 7.21 -2.60
CA THR A 115 15.55 5.90 -3.07
C THR A 115 14.51 6.12 -4.15
N ILE A 116 14.86 5.76 -5.39
CA ILE A 116 14.00 5.98 -6.57
C ILE A 116 13.29 4.70 -7.03
N VAL A 117 13.79 3.55 -6.58
CA VAL A 117 13.14 2.24 -6.73
C VAL A 117 13.25 1.51 -5.41
N ASN A 118 12.12 1.04 -4.88
CA ASN A 118 12.07 0.23 -3.67
C ASN A 118 11.95 -1.25 -4.02
N THR A 119 12.59 -2.12 -3.24
CA THR A 119 12.38 -3.59 -3.17
C THR A 119 12.15 -4.27 -4.53
N LEU A 120 12.92 -3.92 -5.56
CA LEU A 120 12.77 -4.49 -6.89
C LEU A 120 13.46 -5.86 -6.96
N LYS A 121 12.74 -6.88 -7.43
CA LYS A 121 13.32 -8.20 -7.68
C LYS A 121 14.21 -8.15 -8.92
N LEU A 122 15.46 -8.56 -8.77
CA LEU A 122 16.42 -8.67 -9.87
C LEU A 122 17.04 -10.07 -9.85
N ALA A 123 17.03 -10.73 -11.01
CA ALA A 123 17.64 -12.03 -11.21
C ALA A 123 19.18 -11.99 -11.08
N ALA A 124 19.82 -13.16 -11.07
CA ALA A 124 21.27 -13.21 -11.29
C ALA A 124 21.59 -12.86 -12.76
N GLY A 125 22.70 -12.18 -13.00
CA GLY A 125 23.17 -11.83 -14.34
C GLY A 125 23.27 -10.32 -14.58
N GLU A 126 23.30 -9.93 -15.85
CA GLU A 126 23.45 -8.54 -16.27
C GLU A 126 22.12 -7.79 -16.29
N HIS A 127 22.15 -6.57 -15.77
CA HIS A 127 21.04 -5.63 -15.81
C HIS A 127 21.53 -4.27 -16.32
N THR A 128 20.61 -3.54 -16.96
CA THR A 128 20.81 -2.15 -17.33
C THR A 128 19.90 -1.27 -16.49
N ILE A 129 20.48 -0.30 -15.80
CA ILE A 129 19.76 0.73 -15.06
C ILE A 129 20.02 2.06 -15.76
N GLU A 130 18.96 2.81 -16.07
CA GLU A 130 19.06 4.08 -16.78
C GLU A 130 18.38 5.20 -16.02
N ILE A 131 19.03 6.37 -15.99
CA ILE A 131 18.42 7.63 -15.57
C ILE A 131 18.16 8.44 -16.84
N LYS A 132 16.89 8.44 -17.25
CA LYS A 132 16.40 9.03 -18.50
C LYS A 132 15.78 10.40 -18.24
N LYS A 133 15.91 11.27 -19.24
CA LYS A 133 15.31 12.59 -19.21
C LYS A 133 13.79 12.46 -19.28
N SER A 134 13.09 12.98 -18.28
CA SER A 134 11.75 13.53 -18.48
C SER A 134 11.88 15.04 -18.58
N TRP A 135 12.07 15.72 -17.44
CA TRP A 135 12.39 17.15 -17.44
C TRP A 135 13.88 17.37 -17.66
N GLY A 136 14.73 16.44 -17.19
CA GLY A 136 16.19 16.56 -17.24
C GLY A 136 16.76 17.32 -16.04
N TRP A 137 17.91 17.96 -16.26
CA TRP A 137 18.47 19.01 -15.39
C TRP A 137 18.67 18.65 -13.91
N ILE A 138 19.02 17.39 -13.65
CA ILE A 138 19.58 16.94 -12.38
C ILE A 138 21.07 16.64 -12.52
N ASN A 139 21.80 16.71 -11.42
CA ASN A 139 23.20 16.33 -11.34
C ASN A 139 23.29 15.02 -10.56
N VAL A 140 23.93 14.00 -11.12
CA VAL A 140 24.02 12.65 -10.53
C VAL A 140 25.47 12.35 -10.20
N ASP A 141 25.75 12.00 -8.95
CA ASP A 141 27.07 11.54 -8.47
C ASP A 141 27.21 10.03 -8.71
N TYR A 142 26.28 9.23 -8.17
CA TYR A 142 26.26 7.78 -8.36
C TYR A 142 24.85 7.21 -8.25
N ILE A 143 24.69 5.95 -8.68
CA ILE A 143 23.61 5.09 -8.22
C ILE A 143 24.17 3.99 -7.30
N GLN A 144 23.33 3.49 -6.40
CA GLN A 144 23.69 2.45 -5.45
C GLN A 144 22.55 1.43 -5.39
N LEU A 145 22.90 0.16 -5.56
CA LEU A 145 21.97 -0.95 -5.33
C LEU A 145 22.16 -1.45 -3.90
N GLU A 146 21.10 -1.43 -3.11
CA GLU A 146 21.10 -1.89 -1.73
C GLU A 146 20.24 -3.15 -1.64
N LYS A 147 20.86 -4.27 -1.31
CA LYS A 147 20.11 -5.51 -1.13
C LYS A 147 19.19 -5.37 0.08
N VAL A 148 17.93 -5.80 -0.06
CA VAL A 148 16.90 -5.77 0.99
C VAL A 148 16.20 -7.12 1.10
N ASN A 149 15.53 -7.36 2.23
CA ASN A 149 14.67 -8.52 2.39
C ASN A 149 13.27 -8.23 1.82
N ALA A 150 12.75 -9.15 1.00
CA ALA A 150 11.42 -9.00 0.41
C ALA A 150 10.31 -8.95 1.47
N ALA A 151 10.46 -9.68 2.57
CA ALA A 151 9.45 -9.73 3.64
C ALA A 151 9.21 -8.37 4.29
N ASP A 152 10.24 -7.51 4.36
CA ASP A 152 10.18 -6.21 5.01
C ASP A 152 9.30 -5.21 4.26
N ARG A 153 8.84 -5.54 3.04
CA ARG A 153 7.95 -4.68 2.26
C ARG A 153 6.53 -4.65 2.80
N PHE A 154 6.11 -5.63 3.61
CA PHE A 154 4.74 -5.68 4.13
C PHE A 154 4.72 -5.57 5.65
N ASN A 155 3.92 -4.61 6.13
CA ASN A 155 3.60 -4.40 7.54
C ASN A 155 2.14 -3.95 7.65
N LEU A 156 1.25 -4.75 7.04
CA LEU A 156 -0.12 -4.38 6.75
C LEU A 156 -0.87 -4.03 8.04
N ASN A 157 -1.74 -3.02 7.96
CA ASN A 157 -2.74 -2.80 8.99
C ASN A 157 -3.67 -4.01 9.03
N GLN A 158 -3.86 -4.57 10.22
CA GLN A 158 -4.64 -5.80 10.40
C GLN A 158 -6.15 -5.52 10.56
N THR A 159 -6.55 -4.24 10.61
CA THR A 159 -7.94 -3.81 10.81
C THR A 159 -8.26 -2.60 9.93
N LEU A 160 -9.53 -2.45 9.58
CA LEU A 160 -10.06 -1.27 8.90
C LEU A 160 -9.89 0.00 9.74
N VAL A 161 -9.85 1.16 9.07
CA VAL A 161 -9.73 2.48 9.72
C VAL A 161 -10.97 2.85 10.52
N ASN A 162 -12.14 2.34 10.13
CA ASN A 162 -13.36 2.48 10.92
C ASN A 162 -13.40 1.40 12.03
N PRO A 163 -13.28 1.77 13.32
CA PRO A 163 -13.29 0.81 14.42
C PRO A 163 -14.64 0.12 14.63
N ASN A 164 -15.72 0.63 14.03
CA ASN A 164 -17.07 0.09 14.12
C ASN A 164 -17.49 -0.65 12.84
N ALA A 165 -16.53 -1.07 12.00
CA ALA A 165 -16.80 -1.77 10.76
C ALA A 165 -17.76 -2.96 10.95
N THR A 166 -18.66 -3.20 9.99
CA THR A 166 -19.57 -4.35 10.07
C THR A 166 -18.80 -5.66 9.95
N PRO A 167 -19.32 -6.79 10.49
CA PRO A 167 -18.68 -8.10 10.33
C PRO A 167 -18.36 -8.44 8.89
N GLU A 168 -19.22 -8.08 7.94
CA GLU A 168 -19.04 -8.37 6.52
C GLU A 168 -17.93 -7.52 5.89
N ALA A 169 -17.76 -6.26 6.32
CA ALA A 169 -16.64 -5.43 5.89
C ALA A 169 -15.32 -5.96 6.44
N THR A 170 -15.30 -6.40 7.70
CA THR A 170 -14.15 -7.08 8.30
C THR A 170 -13.83 -8.40 7.58
N ALA A 171 -14.84 -9.23 7.28
CA ALA A 171 -14.66 -10.49 6.56
C ALA A 171 -14.09 -10.26 5.15
N LEU A 172 -14.60 -9.27 4.42
CA LEU A 172 -14.04 -8.87 3.14
C LEU A 172 -12.58 -8.39 3.29
N TYR A 173 -12.29 -7.51 4.25
CA TYR A 173 -10.92 -7.03 4.46
C TYR A 173 -9.94 -8.16 4.82
N ASN A 174 -10.38 -9.12 5.63
CA ASN A 174 -9.64 -10.33 5.98
C ASN A 174 -9.32 -11.18 4.74
N PHE A 175 -10.29 -11.38 3.86
CA PHE A 175 -10.06 -12.06 2.58
C PHE A 175 -9.04 -11.32 1.72
N LEU A 176 -9.11 -9.98 1.65
CA LEU A 176 -8.13 -9.18 0.92
C LEU A 176 -6.72 -9.34 1.52
N LEU A 177 -6.60 -9.31 2.86
CA LEU A 177 -5.32 -9.49 3.55
C LEU A 177 -4.69 -10.86 3.29
N ASP A 178 -5.46 -11.94 3.36
CA ASP A 178 -4.96 -13.32 3.15
C ASP A 178 -4.46 -13.56 1.72
N ASN A 179 -4.96 -12.78 0.75
CA ASN A 179 -4.59 -12.94 -0.66
C ASN A 179 -3.54 -11.92 -1.13
N TYR A 180 -3.30 -10.85 -0.37
CA TYR A 180 -2.41 -9.77 -0.79
C TYR A 180 -0.95 -10.23 -0.88
N GLY A 181 -0.38 -10.11 -2.08
CA GLY A 181 0.99 -10.53 -2.38
C GLY A 181 1.12 -11.98 -2.89
N ASP A 182 0.09 -12.80 -2.69
CA ASP A 182 0.07 -14.23 -3.08
C ASP A 182 -0.86 -14.53 -4.25
N LYS A 183 -1.92 -13.73 -4.42
CA LYS A 183 -2.89 -13.81 -5.51
C LYS A 183 -3.22 -12.41 -6.02
N ILE A 184 -3.86 -12.36 -7.18
CA ILE A 184 -4.49 -11.15 -7.70
C ILE A 184 -5.98 -11.41 -7.96
N ILE A 185 -6.84 -10.52 -7.47
CA ILE A 185 -8.28 -10.62 -7.67
C ILE A 185 -8.62 -10.06 -9.05
N SER A 186 -9.31 -10.85 -9.87
CA SER A 186 -9.78 -10.38 -11.18
C SER A 186 -10.95 -9.40 -11.03
N GLY A 187 -10.85 -8.25 -11.69
CA GLY A 187 -11.90 -7.23 -11.69
C GLY A 187 -12.34 -6.85 -13.10
N VAL A 188 -13.51 -6.23 -13.21
CA VAL A 188 -13.94 -5.47 -14.40
C VAL A 188 -14.89 -4.34 -14.02
N MET A 189 -14.81 -3.20 -14.70
CA MET A 189 -15.82 -2.14 -14.57
C MET A 189 -17.05 -2.46 -15.45
N THR A 190 -18.25 -2.14 -14.95
CA THR A 190 -19.48 -2.13 -15.74
C THR A 190 -20.25 -0.82 -15.51
N LEU A 191 -20.93 -0.33 -16.56
CA LEU A 191 -21.83 0.83 -16.45
C LEU A 191 -23.31 0.50 -16.60
N SER A 192 -23.65 -0.62 -17.24
CA SER A 192 -25.02 -1.04 -17.43
C SER A 192 -25.09 -2.54 -17.63
N SER A 193 -26.12 -3.17 -17.03
CA SER A 193 -26.56 -4.54 -17.35
C SER A 193 -25.50 -5.64 -17.24
N MET A 194 -24.40 -5.39 -16.51
CA MET A 194 -23.28 -6.33 -16.37
C MET A 194 -22.69 -6.78 -17.72
N ASP A 195 -22.69 -5.91 -18.74
CA ASP A 195 -22.33 -6.31 -20.11
C ASP A 195 -20.90 -6.87 -20.21
N GLU A 196 -19.93 -6.25 -19.52
CA GLU A 196 -18.54 -6.73 -19.46
C GLU A 196 -18.43 -8.11 -18.83
N VAL A 197 -19.11 -8.34 -17.72
CA VAL A 197 -19.17 -9.64 -17.03
C VAL A 197 -19.76 -10.70 -17.93
N ASN A 198 -20.91 -10.41 -18.57
CA ASN A 198 -21.58 -11.34 -19.47
C ASN A 198 -20.70 -11.71 -20.68
N TRP A 199 -20.02 -10.71 -21.25
CA TRP A 199 -19.08 -10.92 -22.34
C TRP A 199 -17.91 -11.82 -21.91
N LEU A 200 -17.33 -11.59 -20.73
CA LEU A 200 -16.26 -12.41 -20.18
C LEU A 200 -16.74 -13.86 -19.98
N LYS A 201 -17.91 -14.05 -19.38
CA LYS A 201 -18.49 -15.39 -19.18
C LYS A 201 -18.67 -16.13 -20.51
N GLN A 202 -19.20 -15.44 -21.52
CA GLN A 202 -19.44 -16.02 -22.84
C GLN A 202 -18.15 -16.45 -23.55
N ASN A 203 -17.07 -15.66 -23.42
CA ASN A 203 -15.85 -15.86 -24.21
C ASN A 203 -14.74 -16.63 -23.49
N THR A 204 -14.77 -16.67 -22.15
CA THR A 204 -13.76 -17.32 -21.30
C THR A 204 -14.32 -18.49 -20.49
N GLY A 205 -15.65 -18.55 -20.28
CA GLY A 205 -16.29 -19.52 -19.40
C GLY A 205 -16.28 -19.13 -17.92
N LYS A 206 -15.54 -18.08 -17.53
CA LYS A 206 -15.42 -17.59 -16.14
C LYS A 206 -15.87 -16.13 -16.00
N GLU A 207 -16.09 -15.72 -14.76
CA GLU A 207 -16.50 -14.37 -14.38
C GLU A 207 -15.45 -13.75 -13.43
N PRO A 208 -15.25 -12.43 -13.46
CA PRO A 208 -14.31 -11.77 -12.57
C PRO A 208 -14.77 -11.86 -11.11
N ALA A 209 -13.86 -11.93 -10.15
CA ALA A 209 -14.23 -11.94 -8.73
C ALA A 209 -14.80 -10.58 -8.26
N LEU A 210 -14.28 -9.48 -8.81
CA LEU A 210 -14.64 -8.11 -8.45
C LEU A 210 -15.38 -7.41 -9.61
N VAL A 211 -16.38 -6.61 -9.28
CA VAL A 211 -17.11 -5.77 -10.24
C VAL A 211 -17.11 -4.32 -9.78
N GLY A 212 -16.67 -3.43 -10.67
CA GLY A 212 -16.73 -1.99 -10.51
C GLY A 212 -18.06 -1.42 -10.97
N LEU A 213 -18.63 -0.55 -10.15
CA LEU A 213 -19.93 0.10 -10.33
C LEU A 213 -19.81 1.60 -10.02
N ASP A 214 -20.76 2.40 -10.51
CA ASP A 214 -20.68 3.85 -10.42
C ASP A 214 -22.01 4.50 -10.02
N PHE A 215 -21.95 5.47 -9.10
CA PHE A 215 -23.07 6.33 -8.75
C PHE A 215 -23.24 7.56 -9.66
N MET A 216 -22.51 7.65 -10.78
CA MET A 216 -22.48 8.77 -11.72
C MET A 216 -23.85 9.36 -12.07
N HIS A 217 -24.88 8.53 -12.13
CA HIS A 217 -26.24 8.93 -12.52
C HIS A 217 -27.23 8.96 -11.34
N SER A 218 -26.86 8.46 -10.17
CA SER A 218 -27.72 8.45 -8.99
C SER A 218 -27.90 9.86 -8.42
N GLY A 219 -29.11 10.18 -7.96
CA GLY A 219 -29.44 11.48 -7.34
C GLY A 219 -29.65 12.61 -8.34
N ARG A 220 -29.79 12.29 -9.64
CA ARG A 220 -29.97 13.27 -10.72
C ARG A 220 -31.42 13.42 -11.19
N ALA A 221 -32.32 12.56 -10.71
CA ALA A 221 -33.74 12.55 -11.11
C ALA A 221 -33.95 12.38 -12.62
N TYR A 222 -33.06 11.65 -13.29
CA TYR A 222 -33.24 11.31 -14.71
C TYR A 222 -34.39 10.33 -14.89
N SER A 223 -35.26 10.57 -15.88
CA SER A 223 -36.37 9.66 -16.18
C SER A 223 -35.94 8.32 -16.80
N TRP A 224 -34.72 8.26 -17.34
CA TRP A 224 -34.16 7.10 -18.02
C TRP A 224 -33.24 6.25 -17.14
N TYR A 225 -32.87 6.72 -15.95
CA TYR A 225 -31.97 6.03 -15.04
C TYR A 225 -32.68 5.60 -13.77
N ASN A 226 -32.29 4.45 -13.23
CA ASN A 226 -32.73 4.00 -11.94
C ASN A 226 -31.60 4.17 -10.93
N ASP A 227 -31.73 5.14 -10.03
CA ASP A 227 -30.71 5.47 -9.02
C ASP A 227 -30.28 4.29 -8.14
N LYS A 228 -31.13 3.25 -8.03
CA LYS A 228 -30.85 2.03 -7.26
C LYS A 228 -30.16 0.92 -8.06
N GLU A 229 -29.92 1.11 -9.36
CA GLU A 229 -29.25 0.11 -10.19
C GLU A 229 -27.88 -0.29 -9.61
N PRO A 230 -26.97 0.64 -9.23
CA PRO A 230 -25.65 0.27 -8.70
C PRO A 230 -25.72 -0.57 -7.42
N ILE A 231 -26.65 -0.26 -6.50
CA ILE A 231 -26.77 -1.02 -5.25
C ILE A 231 -27.44 -2.39 -5.45
N ARG A 232 -28.35 -2.52 -6.43
CA ARG A 232 -28.93 -3.83 -6.79
C ARG A 232 -27.88 -4.74 -7.39
N ASP A 233 -27.05 -4.17 -8.26
CA ASP A 233 -25.95 -4.85 -8.91
C ASP A 233 -24.87 -5.27 -7.91
N ALA A 234 -24.51 -4.38 -6.98
CA ALA A 234 -23.60 -4.70 -5.89
C ALA A 234 -24.11 -5.85 -5.01
N LYS A 235 -25.39 -5.80 -4.62
CA LYS A 235 -26.04 -6.88 -3.85
C LYS A 235 -26.04 -8.19 -4.63
N ALA A 236 -26.43 -8.17 -5.90
CA ALA A 236 -26.49 -9.35 -6.75
C ALA A 236 -25.11 -10.01 -6.92
N TRP A 237 -24.05 -9.20 -7.00
CA TRP A 237 -22.68 -9.71 -7.07
C TRP A 237 -22.24 -10.32 -5.74
N TYR A 238 -22.48 -9.61 -4.62
CA TYR A 238 -22.13 -10.09 -3.28
C TYR A 238 -22.89 -11.36 -2.87
N ASP A 239 -24.14 -11.54 -3.32
CA ASP A 239 -24.90 -12.77 -3.08
C ASP A 239 -24.23 -14.01 -3.68
N ARG A 240 -23.42 -13.82 -4.72
CA ARG A 240 -22.61 -14.85 -5.38
C ARG A 240 -21.18 -14.92 -4.82
N ASN A 241 -20.95 -14.28 -3.67
CA ASN A 241 -19.63 -14.10 -3.04
C ASN A 241 -18.63 -13.29 -3.89
N GLY A 242 -19.12 -12.50 -4.84
CA GLY A 242 -18.31 -11.54 -5.56
C GLY A 242 -18.08 -10.26 -4.77
N ILE A 243 -17.10 -9.46 -5.18
CA ILE A 243 -16.73 -8.21 -4.49
C ILE A 243 -17.27 -7.02 -5.27
N PRO A 244 -18.20 -6.21 -4.69
CA PRO A 244 -18.58 -4.94 -5.28
C PRO A 244 -17.59 -3.83 -4.89
N THR A 245 -17.05 -3.13 -5.89
CA THR A 245 -16.40 -1.83 -5.68
C THR A 245 -17.24 -0.73 -6.32
N LEU A 246 -17.50 0.34 -5.55
CA LEU A 246 -18.28 1.48 -6.00
C LEU A 246 -17.40 2.73 -6.03
N MET A 247 -17.50 3.46 -7.13
CA MET A 247 -16.94 4.80 -7.30
C MET A 247 -18.04 5.80 -7.64
N TRP A 248 -17.65 7.06 -7.84
CA TRP A 248 -18.60 8.11 -8.16
C TRP A 248 -18.00 9.17 -9.07
N HIS A 249 -18.37 9.12 -10.36
CA HIS A 249 -18.17 10.27 -11.25
C HIS A 249 -19.19 11.37 -10.90
N TRP A 250 -18.83 12.17 -9.89
CA TRP A 250 -19.73 13.13 -9.26
C TRP A 250 -20.00 14.32 -10.18
N ARG A 251 -21.14 14.30 -10.88
CA ARG A 251 -21.61 15.42 -11.73
C ARG A 251 -21.83 16.67 -10.91
N ASP A 252 -21.67 17.85 -11.54
CA ASP A 252 -21.80 19.17 -10.90
C ASP A 252 -22.93 19.23 -9.84
N PRO A 253 -22.56 19.40 -8.55
CA PRO A 253 -23.52 19.45 -7.47
C PRO A 253 -24.56 20.55 -7.63
N LEU A 254 -24.17 21.72 -8.14
CA LEU A 254 -25.08 22.86 -8.36
C LEU A 254 -26.08 22.65 -9.50
N ARG A 255 -25.97 21.52 -10.22
CA ARG A 255 -26.82 21.19 -11.38
C ARG A 255 -26.75 22.24 -12.49
N THR A 256 -25.66 23.01 -12.58
CA THR A 256 -25.48 24.00 -13.65
C THR A 256 -25.06 23.37 -14.97
N THR A 257 -24.46 22.18 -14.89
CA THR A 257 -24.16 21.29 -16.00
C THR A 257 -24.33 19.84 -15.54
N GLU A 258 -24.27 18.91 -16.49
CA GLU A 258 -24.17 17.47 -16.22
C GLU A 258 -22.71 16.99 -16.16
N GLU A 259 -21.74 17.88 -16.34
CA GLU A 259 -20.31 17.53 -16.32
C GLU A 259 -19.76 17.31 -14.90
N PHE A 260 -18.86 16.32 -14.78
CA PHE A 260 -17.95 16.16 -13.64
C PHE A 260 -16.53 16.67 -13.96
N TYR A 261 -16.21 16.86 -15.25
CA TYR A 261 -14.95 17.42 -15.68
C TYR A 261 -14.87 18.92 -15.38
N THR A 262 -13.70 19.37 -14.93
CA THR A 262 -13.37 20.78 -14.75
C THR A 262 -13.37 21.50 -16.09
N LYS A 263 -13.98 22.68 -16.14
CA LYS A 263 -13.91 23.56 -17.30
C LYS A 263 -12.48 23.90 -17.66
N SER A 264 -12.06 23.57 -18.87
CA SER A 264 -10.72 23.86 -19.41
C SER A 264 -10.78 24.13 -20.91
N SER A 265 -9.66 24.46 -21.53
CA SER A 265 -9.56 24.57 -23.00
C SER A 265 -9.90 23.25 -23.70
N SER A 266 -9.56 22.11 -23.10
CA SER A 266 -9.84 20.76 -23.62
C SER A 266 -11.26 20.27 -23.28
N LYS A 267 -11.92 20.88 -22.29
CA LYS A 267 -13.28 20.60 -21.85
C LYS A 267 -14.05 21.92 -21.65
N PRO A 268 -14.44 22.61 -22.74
CA PRO A 268 -15.07 23.93 -22.64
C PRO A 268 -16.45 23.91 -21.95
N ASP A 269 -17.14 22.76 -22.02
CA ASP A 269 -18.45 22.55 -21.40
C ASP A 269 -18.36 22.05 -19.95
N GLY A 270 -17.14 21.82 -19.45
CA GLY A 270 -16.89 21.36 -18.08
C GLY A 270 -17.51 22.28 -17.02
N THR A 271 -17.69 21.73 -15.82
CA THR A 271 -18.27 22.46 -14.70
C THR A 271 -17.34 23.54 -14.17
N THR A 272 -17.95 24.62 -13.66
CA THR A 272 -17.29 25.68 -12.90
C THR A 272 -17.55 25.56 -11.39
N PHE A 273 -18.02 24.40 -10.91
CA PHE A 273 -18.18 24.13 -9.49
C PHE A 273 -16.86 24.41 -8.75
N ASP A 274 -16.92 25.21 -7.68
CA ASP A 274 -15.73 25.68 -6.99
C ASP A 274 -15.60 25.00 -5.63
N ILE A 275 -14.83 23.91 -5.59
CA ILE A 275 -14.55 23.15 -4.37
C ILE A 275 -13.94 24.03 -3.25
N SER A 276 -13.27 25.15 -3.56
CA SER A 276 -12.71 26.01 -2.49
C SER A 276 -13.79 26.61 -1.57
N LYS A 277 -15.04 26.69 -2.03
CA LYS A 277 -16.15 27.27 -1.27
C LYS A 277 -16.85 26.29 -0.33
N ILE A 278 -16.55 24.98 -0.40
CA ILE A 278 -17.18 23.98 0.47
C ILE A 278 -16.79 24.17 1.95
N SER A 279 -15.74 24.92 2.25
CA SER A 279 -15.38 25.25 3.63
C SER A 279 -16.34 26.29 4.26
N ASN A 280 -17.14 26.99 3.45
CA ASN A 280 -18.17 27.91 3.90
C ASN A 280 -19.53 27.21 3.90
N THR A 281 -20.05 26.87 5.08
CA THR A 281 -21.32 26.14 5.25
C THR A 281 -22.55 26.91 4.77
N SER A 282 -22.43 28.21 4.52
CA SER A 282 -23.49 29.06 3.96
C SER A 282 -23.41 29.21 2.44
N SER A 283 -22.41 28.61 1.79
CA SER A 283 -22.27 28.66 0.32
C SER A 283 -23.27 27.73 -0.37
N ALA A 284 -23.64 28.08 -1.61
CA ALA A 284 -24.48 27.21 -2.43
C ALA A 284 -23.75 25.90 -2.76
N GLU A 285 -22.43 25.98 -2.98
CA GLU A 285 -21.56 24.84 -3.26
C GLU A 285 -21.60 23.82 -2.11
N TYR A 286 -21.46 24.28 -0.86
CA TYR A 286 -21.56 23.40 0.31
C TYR A 286 -22.93 22.71 0.41
N GLY A 287 -24.02 23.49 0.30
CA GLY A 287 -25.37 22.94 0.43
C GLY A 287 -25.70 21.90 -0.65
N ALA A 288 -25.32 22.18 -1.90
CA ALA A 288 -25.54 21.26 -3.01
C ALA A 288 -24.68 19.99 -2.88
N MET A 289 -23.40 20.15 -2.56
CA MET A 289 -22.48 19.05 -2.32
C MET A 289 -22.95 18.15 -1.17
N LEU A 290 -23.37 18.72 -0.05
CA LEU A 290 -23.84 17.95 1.11
C LEU A 290 -25.13 17.18 0.80
N THR A 291 -26.03 17.79 0.01
CA THR A 291 -27.26 17.13 -0.46
C THR A 291 -26.95 15.89 -1.28
N ASP A 292 -25.96 15.96 -2.17
CA ASP A 292 -25.54 14.82 -2.98
C ASP A 292 -24.90 13.71 -2.11
N ILE A 293 -24.01 14.09 -1.17
CA ILE A 293 -23.42 13.12 -0.23
C ILE A 293 -24.51 12.41 0.57
N ASP A 294 -25.50 13.14 1.09
CA ASP A 294 -26.60 12.57 1.87
C ASP A 294 -27.48 11.63 1.03
N TYR A 295 -27.67 11.92 -0.26
CA TYR A 295 -28.39 11.03 -1.16
C TYR A 295 -27.65 9.71 -1.39
N ILE A 296 -26.35 9.77 -1.70
CA ILE A 296 -25.51 8.58 -1.87
C ILE A 296 -25.39 7.80 -0.55
N ALA A 297 -25.33 8.49 0.60
CA ALA A 297 -25.33 7.86 1.90
C ALA A 297 -26.57 6.98 2.12
N GLY A 298 -27.74 7.44 1.68
CA GLY A 298 -28.97 6.64 1.72
C GLY A 298 -28.88 5.36 0.91
N LEU A 299 -28.28 5.41 -0.28
CA LEU A 299 -28.07 4.21 -1.12
C LEU A 299 -27.06 3.24 -0.48
N LEU A 300 -25.94 3.74 0.04
CA LEU A 300 -24.96 2.94 0.77
C LEU A 300 -25.55 2.34 2.06
N LYS A 301 -26.48 3.05 2.71
CA LYS A 301 -27.18 2.58 3.90
C LYS A 301 -28.09 1.38 3.58
N GLU A 302 -28.76 1.39 2.42
CA GLU A 302 -29.54 0.23 1.96
C GLU A 302 -28.65 -1.01 1.77
N LEU A 303 -27.41 -0.85 1.28
CA LEU A 303 -26.45 -1.95 1.19
C LEU A 303 -26.03 -2.45 2.58
N GLN A 304 -25.74 -1.54 3.52
CA GLN A 304 -25.40 -1.92 4.89
C GLN A 304 -26.55 -2.67 5.56
N ASP A 305 -27.79 -2.22 5.40
CA ASP A 305 -28.97 -2.86 5.99
C ASP A 305 -29.25 -4.24 5.36
N GLN A 306 -28.64 -4.52 4.21
CA GLN A 306 -28.63 -5.83 3.54
C GLN A 306 -27.35 -6.63 3.81
N ASN A 307 -26.51 -6.18 4.76
CA ASN A 307 -25.24 -6.80 5.12
C ASN A 307 -24.27 -6.93 3.93
N VAL A 308 -24.23 -5.92 3.05
CA VAL A 308 -23.30 -5.87 1.92
C VAL A 308 -22.13 -4.94 2.24
N PRO A 309 -20.89 -5.43 2.29
CA PRO A 309 -19.71 -4.59 2.36
C PRO A 309 -19.40 -3.97 1.00
N VAL A 310 -18.79 -2.78 1.01
CA VAL A 310 -18.48 -2.02 -0.20
C VAL A 310 -17.03 -1.56 -0.18
N ILE A 311 -16.28 -1.87 -1.23
CA ILE A 311 -15.03 -1.17 -1.52
C ILE A 311 -15.39 0.19 -2.10
N TRP A 312 -15.28 1.24 -1.28
CA TRP A 312 -15.70 2.60 -1.59
C TRP A 312 -14.50 3.43 -2.08
N ARG A 313 -14.52 3.84 -3.34
CA ARG A 313 -13.44 4.61 -3.99
C ARG A 313 -13.99 5.97 -4.49
N PRO A 314 -14.27 6.92 -3.59
CA PRO A 314 -14.75 8.24 -3.95
C PRO A 314 -13.59 9.16 -4.40
N LEU A 315 -13.94 10.28 -5.04
CA LEU A 315 -13.01 11.38 -5.33
C LEU A 315 -11.71 10.91 -6.03
N HIS A 316 -11.83 9.93 -6.93
CA HIS A 316 -10.70 9.30 -7.60
C HIS A 316 -9.96 10.24 -8.55
N GLU A 317 -8.70 9.92 -8.85
CA GLU A 317 -7.81 10.68 -9.76
C GLU A 317 -7.68 12.19 -9.43
N ALA A 318 -7.83 12.56 -8.16
CA ALA A 318 -8.00 13.95 -7.79
C ALA A 318 -6.80 14.85 -8.14
N ALA A 319 -5.58 14.34 -7.99
CA ALA A 319 -4.37 15.09 -8.27
C ALA A 319 -4.18 15.42 -9.76
N GLY A 320 -4.90 14.73 -10.65
CA GLY A 320 -4.96 15.06 -12.08
C GLY A 320 -5.65 16.40 -12.38
N GLY A 321 -6.53 16.86 -11.48
CA GLY A 321 -7.22 18.16 -11.58
C GLY A 321 -8.29 18.26 -12.68
N TRP A 322 -8.47 17.21 -13.49
CA TRP A 322 -9.48 17.16 -14.56
C TRP A 322 -10.90 16.96 -14.03
N PHE A 323 -11.07 16.50 -12.79
CA PHE A 323 -12.36 16.48 -12.10
C PHE A 323 -12.49 17.65 -11.13
N TRP A 324 -13.72 18.13 -10.90
CA TRP A 324 -13.92 19.34 -10.11
C TRP A 324 -13.41 19.21 -8.67
N TRP A 325 -13.40 18.00 -8.11
CA TRP A 325 -12.87 17.77 -6.76
C TRP A 325 -11.35 17.92 -6.68
N GLY A 326 -10.64 17.76 -7.80
CA GLY A 326 -9.21 18.02 -7.93
C GLY A 326 -8.85 19.45 -8.35
N ALA A 327 -9.83 20.28 -8.71
CA ALA A 327 -9.56 21.50 -9.50
C ALA A 327 -8.82 22.63 -8.74
N LYS A 328 -8.78 22.58 -7.40
CA LYS A 328 -8.25 23.67 -6.56
C LYS A 328 -7.11 23.22 -5.63
N GLY A 329 -6.43 22.14 -6.01
CA GLY A 329 -5.26 21.64 -5.28
C GLY A 329 -5.60 20.76 -4.08
N PRO A 330 -4.57 20.32 -3.33
CA PRO A 330 -4.69 19.29 -2.30
C PRO A 330 -5.53 19.70 -1.09
N GLU A 331 -5.46 20.95 -0.63
CA GLU A 331 -6.14 21.35 0.61
C GLU A 331 -7.68 21.28 0.51
N PRO A 332 -8.35 21.83 -0.53
CA PRO A 332 -9.80 21.66 -0.68
C PRO A 332 -10.22 20.20 -0.87
N LEU A 333 -9.41 19.39 -1.56
CA LEU A 333 -9.70 17.96 -1.72
C LEU A 333 -9.67 17.26 -0.35
N LYS A 334 -8.62 17.43 0.44
CA LYS A 334 -8.53 16.80 1.76
C LYS A 334 -9.68 17.23 2.65
N ALA A 335 -10.06 18.51 2.62
CA ALA A 335 -11.25 18.98 3.34
C ALA A 335 -12.54 18.26 2.89
N LEU A 336 -12.71 18.01 1.58
CA LEU A 336 -13.83 17.25 1.04
C LEU A 336 -13.80 15.78 1.47
N TRP A 337 -12.62 15.13 1.40
CA TRP A 337 -12.46 13.74 1.82
C TRP A 337 -12.85 13.55 3.28
N LEU A 338 -12.30 14.38 4.17
CA LEU A 338 -12.58 14.33 5.61
C LEU A 338 -14.04 14.61 5.92
N LEU A 339 -14.65 15.58 5.22
CA LEU A 339 -16.08 15.86 5.34
C LEU A 339 -16.92 14.67 4.89
N MET A 340 -16.59 14.04 3.75
CA MET A 340 -17.30 12.87 3.26
C MET A 340 -17.16 11.71 4.24
N TYR A 341 -15.96 11.45 4.75
CA TYR A 341 -15.72 10.42 5.76
C TYR A 341 -16.57 10.66 7.01
N ASP A 342 -16.51 11.85 7.59
CA ASP A 342 -17.31 12.19 8.77
C ASP A 342 -18.81 12.09 8.50
N ARG A 343 -19.26 12.57 7.34
CA ARG A 343 -20.67 12.54 6.95
C ARG A 343 -21.17 11.11 6.75
N LEU A 344 -20.43 10.26 6.03
CA LEU A 344 -20.83 8.88 5.77
C LEU A 344 -20.71 8.01 7.03
N VAL A 345 -19.56 8.04 7.70
CA VAL A 345 -19.25 7.14 8.83
C VAL A 345 -19.91 7.63 10.12
N ASN A 346 -19.67 8.88 10.54
CA ASN A 346 -20.11 9.35 11.85
C ASN A 346 -21.56 9.84 11.86
N HIS A 347 -21.99 10.56 10.82
CA HIS A 347 -23.34 11.10 10.75
C HIS A 347 -24.37 10.08 10.26
N HIS A 348 -24.09 9.37 9.16
CA HIS A 348 -25.01 8.36 8.60
C HIS A 348 -24.80 6.94 9.15
N GLY A 349 -23.75 6.70 9.93
CA GLY A 349 -23.48 5.39 10.54
C GLY A 349 -23.12 4.30 9.52
N LEU A 350 -22.48 4.68 8.41
CA LEU A 350 -22.02 3.76 7.38
C LEU A 350 -20.71 3.11 7.79
N ASN A 351 -20.83 1.88 8.26
CA ASN A 351 -19.78 1.01 8.77
C ASN A 351 -19.43 -0.14 7.83
N ASN A 352 -20.11 -0.27 6.70
CA ASN A 352 -19.87 -1.31 5.69
C ASN A 352 -18.85 -0.90 4.60
N LEU A 353 -18.17 0.23 4.77
CA LEU A 353 -17.29 0.82 3.74
C LEU A 353 -15.81 0.51 4.00
N ILE A 354 -15.10 0.10 2.96
CA ILE A 354 -13.63 -0.02 2.89
C ILE A 354 -13.12 1.09 1.97
N TRP A 355 -12.39 2.07 2.52
CA TRP A 355 -12.02 3.31 1.84
C TRP A 355 -10.78 3.16 0.96
N VAL A 356 -10.92 3.50 -0.33
CA VAL A 356 -9.84 3.43 -1.31
C VAL A 356 -9.42 4.81 -1.77
N TRP A 357 -8.19 5.23 -1.44
CA TRP A 357 -7.58 6.45 -1.97
C TRP A 357 -6.96 6.16 -3.34
N THR A 358 -7.29 6.93 -4.37
CA THR A 358 -6.63 6.79 -5.68
C THR A 358 -5.46 7.75 -5.78
N ARG A 359 -4.26 7.19 -5.94
CA ARG A 359 -2.99 7.91 -6.04
C ARG A 359 -2.66 8.28 -7.49
N GLU A 360 -2.11 9.48 -7.68
CA GLU A 360 -1.33 9.90 -8.85
C GLU A 360 0.18 10.03 -8.54
N PRO A 361 1.07 10.03 -9.55
CA PRO A 361 2.50 10.20 -9.31
C PRO A 361 2.81 11.60 -8.75
N GLY A 362 3.56 11.66 -7.65
CA GLY A 362 3.98 12.92 -7.04
C GLY A 362 2.87 13.67 -6.28
N ASP A 363 1.83 12.96 -5.83
CA ASP A 363 0.65 13.53 -5.20
C ASP A 363 0.65 13.47 -3.66
N ASP A 364 1.80 13.28 -3.02
CA ASP A 364 1.87 13.00 -1.57
C ASP A 364 1.14 14.06 -0.71
N ALA A 365 1.09 15.33 -1.17
CA ALA A 365 0.37 16.42 -0.50
C ALA A 365 -1.17 16.26 -0.49
N TRP A 366 -1.72 15.42 -1.37
CA TRP A 366 -3.14 15.16 -1.56
C TRP A 366 -3.66 14.03 -0.66
N TYR A 367 -2.77 13.22 -0.09
CA TYR A 367 -3.15 12.07 0.74
C TYR A 367 -3.99 12.52 1.97
N PRO A 368 -5.19 11.96 2.19
CA PRO A 368 -6.07 12.37 3.28
C PRO A 368 -5.56 12.02 4.69
N GLY A 369 -4.70 11.00 4.82
CA GLY A 369 -4.17 10.51 6.10
C GLY A 369 -4.47 9.03 6.34
N ASP A 370 -3.60 8.37 7.13
CA ASP A 370 -3.66 6.93 7.41
C ASP A 370 -4.96 6.51 8.11
N GLU A 371 -5.61 7.44 8.81
CA GLU A 371 -6.84 7.25 9.59
C GLU A 371 -8.11 7.26 8.74
N TYR A 372 -8.01 7.56 7.45
CA TYR A 372 -9.17 7.76 6.56
C TYR A 372 -9.12 6.93 5.28
N VAL A 373 -8.16 6.00 5.18
CA VAL A 373 -7.87 5.20 3.98
C VAL A 373 -7.53 3.78 4.39
N ASP A 374 -8.21 2.78 3.83
CA ASP A 374 -7.92 1.36 4.06
C ASP A 374 -6.94 0.78 3.02
N ILE A 375 -7.12 1.17 1.75
CA ILE A 375 -6.42 0.64 0.58
C ILE A 375 -6.01 1.81 -0.32
N VAL A 376 -4.89 1.65 -1.04
CA VAL A 376 -4.46 2.65 -2.04
C VAL A 376 -4.55 2.09 -3.46
N GLY A 377 -5.32 2.75 -4.31
CA GLY A 377 -5.46 2.47 -5.73
C GLY A 377 -4.54 3.30 -6.61
N ARG A 378 -4.22 2.75 -7.78
CA ARG A 378 -3.55 3.43 -8.89
C ARG A 378 -4.33 3.20 -10.17
N ASP A 379 -4.57 4.26 -10.92
CA ASP A 379 -5.24 4.21 -12.22
C ASP A 379 -4.18 4.35 -13.33
N ILE A 380 -4.07 3.34 -14.21
CA ILE A 380 -3.02 3.28 -15.24
C ILE A 380 -3.60 2.99 -16.63
N TYR A 381 -3.52 3.98 -17.51
CA TYR A 381 -3.92 3.85 -18.91
C TYR A 381 -2.69 3.87 -19.83
N LYS A 382 -2.14 2.69 -20.10
CA LYS A 382 -1.03 2.45 -21.04
C LYS A 382 -1.39 1.35 -22.04
N ASP A 383 -1.89 1.76 -23.20
CA ASP A 383 -2.41 0.85 -24.23
C ASP A 383 -1.37 -0.21 -24.66
N GLY A 384 -1.76 -1.48 -24.54
CA GLY A 384 -0.95 -2.64 -24.91
C GLY A 384 0.22 -2.92 -23.97
N ASP A 385 0.38 -2.17 -22.89
CA ASP A 385 1.39 -2.45 -21.86
C ASP A 385 0.84 -3.48 -20.87
N HIS A 386 1.35 -4.71 -20.97
CA HIS A 386 1.04 -5.82 -20.06
C HIS A 386 2.19 -6.09 -19.07
N GLY A 387 3.06 -5.11 -18.83
CA GLY A 387 4.09 -5.18 -17.81
C GLY A 387 3.51 -5.25 -16.40
N SER A 388 4.29 -5.77 -15.45
CA SER A 388 3.88 -5.94 -14.05
C SER A 388 3.69 -4.63 -13.27
N HIS A 389 4.20 -3.52 -13.79
CA HIS A 389 4.35 -2.25 -13.08
C HIS A 389 5.07 -2.38 -11.73
N ALA A 390 6.02 -3.32 -11.60
CA ALA A 390 6.69 -3.62 -10.33
C ALA A 390 7.36 -2.42 -9.63
N ILE A 391 7.96 -1.49 -10.40
CA ILE A 391 8.56 -0.28 -9.80
C ILE A 391 7.48 0.60 -9.16
N GLU A 392 6.34 0.78 -9.84
CA GLU A 392 5.21 1.55 -9.31
C GLU A 392 4.65 0.87 -8.05
N PHE A 393 4.38 -0.43 -8.14
CA PHE A 393 3.89 -1.25 -7.02
C PHE A 393 4.76 -1.06 -5.77
N ASN A 394 6.07 -1.30 -5.90
CA ASN A 394 6.97 -1.26 -4.76
C ASN A 394 7.13 0.16 -4.20
N ASN A 395 7.17 1.18 -5.06
CA ASN A 395 7.28 2.57 -4.62
C ASN A 395 6.01 3.02 -3.87
N MET A 396 4.82 2.65 -4.36
CA MET A 396 3.57 2.89 -3.64
C MET A 396 3.56 2.17 -2.30
N ASN A 397 3.88 0.88 -2.30
CA ASN A 397 3.91 0.10 -1.08
C ASN A 397 4.88 0.69 -0.04
N ALA A 398 6.07 1.13 -0.45
CA ALA A 398 7.03 1.79 0.43
C ALA A 398 6.56 3.17 0.93
N LEU A 399 5.92 3.97 0.08
CA LEU A 399 5.39 5.30 0.44
C LEU A 399 4.41 5.23 1.60
N TYR A 400 3.53 4.22 1.60
CA TYR A 400 2.58 3.98 2.69
C TYR A 400 3.14 3.04 3.78
N GLY A 401 4.47 2.93 3.87
CA GLY A 401 5.18 2.18 4.91
C GLY A 401 4.88 0.68 4.94
N GLY A 402 4.41 0.11 3.82
CA GLY A 402 3.94 -1.28 3.74
C GLY A 402 2.66 -1.55 4.53
N LYS A 403 1.96 -0.51 5.01
CA LYS A 403 0.80 -0.63 5.90
C LYS A 403 -0.54 -0.77 5.18
N LYS A 404 -0.61 -0.34 3.93
CA LYS A 404 -1.83 -0.39 3.12
C LYS A 404 -1.62 -1.39 1.99
N MET A 405 -2.64 -2.18 1.69
CA MET A 405 -2.67 -2.95 0.45
C MET A 405 -2.72 -1.96 -0.73
N VAL A 406 -2.02 -2.27 -1.81
CA VAL A 406 -2.06 -1.45 -3.04
C VAL A 406 -2.67 -2.22 -4.20
N THR A 407 -3.35 -1.49 -5.09
CA THR A 407 -4.13 -2.11 -6.17
C THR A 407 -4.12 -1.29 -7.46
N LEU A 408 -4.41 -1.96 -8.57
CA LEU A 408 -4.71 -1.31 -9.86
C LEU A 408 -6.23 -1.06 -9.92
N SER A 409 -6.65 0.09 -9.38
CA SER A 409 -8.06 0.43 -9.22
C SER A 409 -8.78 0.69 -10.54
N GLU A 410 -8.05 1.18 -11.56
CA GLU A 410 -8.46 1.19 -12.96
C GLU A 410 -7.26 0.89 -13.85
N VAL A 411 -7.50 0.16 -14.95
CA VAL A 411 -6.50 0.00 -16.01
C VAL A 411 -7.11 0.08 -17.40
N GLY A 412 -6.28 0.48 -18.37
CA GLY A 412 -6.54 0.18 -19.76
C GLY A 412 -6.16 -1.27 -20.06
N SER A 413 -4.86 -1.52 -20.20
CA SER A 413 -4.26 -2.84 -20.32
C SER A 413 -3.86 -3.36 -18.94
N PHE A 414 -4.31 -4.57 -18.57
CA PHE A 414 -3.93 -5.17 -17.29
C PHE A 414 -2.60 -5.94 -17.40
N PRO A 415 -1.85 -6.11 -16.30
CA PRO A 415 -0.60 -6.87 -16.31
C PRO A 415 -0.80 -8.35 -16.70
N ASP A 416 0.11 -8.89 -17.50
CA ASP A 416 0.18 -10.33 -17.71
C ASP A 416 0.64 -11.03 -16.40
N VAL A 417 -0.09 -12.07 -15.99
CA VAL A 417 0.19 -12.86 -14.79
C VAL A 417 1.62 -13.40 -14.71
N ASP A 418 2.24 -13.77 -15.83
CA ASP A 418 3.63 -14.26 -15.83
C ASP A 418 4.60 -13.14 -15.44
N ASN A 419 4.32 -11.91 -15.87
CA ASN A 419 5.13 -10.74 -15.51
C ASN A 419 4.94 -10.40 -14.03
N LEU A 420 3.70 -10.47 -13.50
CA LEU A 420 3.42 -10.25 -12.08
C LEU A 420 4.25 -11.19 -11.19
N ILE A 421 4.22 -12.49 -11.49
CA ILE A 421 4.93 -13.53 -10.72
C ILE A 421 6.45 -13.38 -10.88
N LYS A 422 6.92 -13.19 -12.12
CA LYS A 422 8.34 -13.03 -12.42
C LYS A 422 8.94 -11.87 -11.64
N ASP A 423 8.28 -10.71 -11.66
CA ASP A 423 8.78 -9.48 -11.05
C ASP A 423 8.41 -9.35 -9.56
N GLY A 424 7.51 -10.19 -9.06
CA GLY A 424 7.03 -10.17 -7.68
C GLY A 424 6.16 -8.96 -7.35
N ALA A 425 5.38 -8.46 -8.33
CA ALA A 425 4.45 -7.35 -8.18
C ALA A 425 3.11 -7.87 -7.62
N GLY A 426 2.90 -7.68 -6.32
CA GLY A 426 1.78 -8.24 -5.56
C GLY A 426 0.54 -7.35 -5.52
N TRP A 427 0.08 -6.84 -6.67
CA TRP A 427 -1.14 -6.01 -6.73
C TRP A 427 -2.35 -6.79 -6.19
N LEU A 428 -3.20 -6.14 -5.39
CA LEU A 428 -4.35 -6.78 -4.77
C LEU A 428 -5.43 -7.19 -5.80
N TRP A 429 -5.78 -6.29 -6.70
CA TRP A 429 -6.65 -6.56 -7.84
C TRP A 429 -6.20 -5.77 -9.07
N TYR A 430 -6.80 -6.11 -10.21
CA TYR A 430 -6.79 -5.27 -11.41
C TYR A 430 -8.24 -5.10 -11.90
N MET A 431 -8.56 -3.94 -12.44
CA MET A 431 -9.90 -3.68 -12.96
C MET A 431 -9.81 -2.88 -14.27
N PRO A 432 -9.84 -3.55 -15.44
CA PRO A 432 -9.90 -2.84 -16.69
C PRO A 432 -11.23 -2.10 -16.79
N TRP A 433 -11.18 -0.92 -17.42
CA TRP A 433 -12.36 -0.11 -17.62
C TRP A 433 -13.37 -0.78 -18.56
N TYR A 434 -14.59 -0.27 -18.59
CA TYR A 434 -15.67 -0.88 -19.38
C TYR A 434 -15.46 -0.70 -20.89
N GLY A 435 -16.28 -1.38 -21.70
CA GLY A 435 -16.31 -1.22 -23.15
C GLY A 435 -15.03 -1.70 -23.83
N GLY A 436 -14.40 -0.83 -24.61
CA GLY A 436 -13.22 -1.16 -25.41
C GLY A 436 -12.04 -1.64 -24.58
N TYR A 437 -11.82 -1.06 -23.40
CA TYR A 437 -10.72 -1.49 -22.51
C TYR A 437 -10.86 -2.96 -22.09
N THR A 438 -12.09 -3.46 -21.93
CA THR A 438 -12.33 -4.88 -21.64
C THR A 438 -12.28 -5.76 -22.91
N ARG A 439 -12.83 -5.29 -24.02
CA ARG A 439 -13.19 -6.15 -25.18
C ARG A 439 -12.27 -6.02 -26.40
N ASP A 440 -11.53 -4.93 -26.51
CA ASP A 440 -10.68 -4.63 -27.67
C ASP A 440 -9.26 -5.14 -27.44
N VAL A 441 -8.75 -5.88 -28.43
CA VAL A 441 -7.38 -6.42 -28.48
C VAL A 441 -6.30 -5.35 -28.38
N ARG A 442 -6.61 -4.09 -28.72
CA ARG A 442 -5.73 -2.95 -28.48
C ARG A 442 -5.30 -2.85 -27.01
N TYR A 443 -6.22 -3.18 -26.10
CA TYR A 443 -5.98 -3.10 -24.66
C TYR A 443 -5.72 -4.47 -24.09
N ASN A 444 -6.64 -5.42 -24.30
CA ASN A 444 -6.58 -6.75 -23.70
C ASN A 444 -7.12 -7.78 -24.70
N SER A 445 -6.23 -8.67 -25.17
CA SER A 445 -6.65 -9.74 -26.08
C SER A 445 -7.51 -10.79 -25.37
N LEU A 446 -8.39 -11.47 -26.12
CA LEU A 446 -9.19 -12.58 -25.57
C LEU A 446 -8.29 -13.75 -25.11
N ASP A 447 -7.18 -14.01 -25.79
CA ASP A 447 -6.23 -15.05 -25.38
C ASP A 447 -5.57 -14.70 -24.06
N LEU A 448 -5.26 -13.43 -23.83
CA LEU A 448 -4.76 -12.96 -22.55
C LEU A 448 -5.83 -13.09 -21.45
N TRP A 449 -7.09 -12.73 -21.69
CA TRP A 449 -8.18 -12.97 -20.73
C TRP A 449 -8.32 -14.44 -20.35
N LYS A 450 -8.30 -15.35 -21.34
CA LYS A 450 -8.35 -16.79 -21.10
C LYS A 450 -7.14 -17.27 -20.28
N LYS A 451 -5.95 -16.74 -20.57
CA LYS A 451 -4.74 -17.03 -19.80
C LYS A 451 -4.91 -16.59 -18.35
N MET A 452 -5.30 -15.33 -18.11
CA MET A 452 -5.50 -14.80 -16.76
C MET A 452 -6.48 -15.65 -15.98
N PHE A 453 -7.69 -15.89 -16.52
CA PHE A 453 -8.75 -16.58 -15.82
C PHE A 453 -8.47 -18.08 -15.60
N ALA A 454 -7.57 -18.68 -16.36
CA ALA A 454 -7.14 -20.06 -16.17
C ALA A 454 -5.95 -20.21 -15.20
N HIS A 455 -5.33 -19.11 -14.75
CA HIS A 455 -4.10 -19.15 -13.98
C HIS A 455 -4.38 -19.16 -12.46
N ASP A 456 -3.79 -20.09 -11.72
CA ASP A 456 -4.01 -20.27 -10.26
C ASP A 456 -3.69 -19.04 -9.39
N TYR A 457 -2.92 -18.09 -9.93
CA TYR A 457 -2.59 -16.81 -9.27
C TYR A 457 -3.75 -15.79 -9.34
N VAL A 458 -4.69 -15.98 -10.26
CA VAL A 458 -5.79 -15.03 -10.52
C VAL A 458 -7.07 -15.61 -9.94
N ILE A 459 -7.68 -14.90 -8.99
CA ILE A 459 -8.94 -15.32 -8.37
C ILE A 459 -10.10 -14.87 -9.25
N THR A 460 -10.93 -15.82 -9.66
CA THR A 460 -12.18 -15.65 -10.40
C THR A 460 -13.39 -15.91 -9.52
N LEU A 461 -14.60 -15.55 -9.97
CA LEU A 461 -15.80 -15.64 -9.14
C LEU A 461 -16.08 -17.07 -8.63
N ASP A 462 -15.81 -18.10 -9.44
CA ASP A 462 -16.00 -19.50 -9.07
C ASP A 462 -15.03 -20.01 -8.00
N GLU A 463 -13.97 -19.25 -7.71
CA GLU A 463 -12.96 -19.56 -6.69
C GLU A 463 -13.19 -18.75 -5.41
N MET A 464 -14.20 -17.87 -5.37
CA MET A 464 -14.49 -17.04 -4.21
C MET A 464 -15.02 -17.88 -3.05
N PRO A 465 -14.49 -17.70 -1.81
CA PRO A 465 -15.00 -18.37 -0.63
C PRO A 465 -16.35 -17.77 -0.21
N ASP A 466 -16.97 -18.31 0.83
CA ASP A 466 -18.11 -17.62 1.46
C ASP A 466 -17.62 -16.34 2.18
N LEU A 467 -17.67 -15.21 1.47
CA LEU A 467 -17.25 -13.91 1.98
C LEU A 467 -18.06 -13.44 3.20
N LYS A 468 -19.27 -13.97 3.41
CA LYS A 468 -20.15 -13.54 4.50
C LYS A 468 -19.66 -14.03 5.86
N THR A 469 -18.90 -15.12 5.86
CA THR A 469 -18.39 -15.79 7.06
C THR A 469 -16.86 -15.96 7.02
N TYR A 470 -16.18 -15.22 6.14
CA TYR A 470 -14.75 -15.39 5.94
C TYR A 470 -13.96 -14.99 7.19
N GLU A 471 -13.19 -15.94 7.71
CA GLU A 471 -12.24 -15.76 8.79
C GLU A 471 -10.81 -15.84 8.25
N ARG A 472 -9.91 -15.04 8.83
CA ARG A 472 -8.52 -15.04 8.41
C ARG A 472 -7.86 -16.39 8.67
N GLN A 473 -7.21 -16.93 7.65
CA GLN A 473 -6.65 -18.28 7.72
C GLN A 473 -5.40 -18.36 8.60
N ASP A 474 -4.62 -17.28 8.73
CA ASP A 474 -3.45 -17.24 9.62
C ASP A 474 -3.84 -17.27 11.11
N LEU A 475 -5.02 -16.75 11.47
CA LEU A 475 -5.55 -16.75 12.84
C LEU A 475 -6.24 -18.07 13.22
N VAL A 476 -6.73 -18.83 12.23
CA VAL A 476 -7.39 -20.14 12.44
C VAL A 476 -6.36 -21.28 12.55
N ASN A 477 -5.15 -21.10 12.00
CA ASN A 477 -4.11 -22.13 11.94
C ASN A 477 -3.07 -22.09 13.09
N GLU A 478 -3.31 -21.36 14.19
CA GLU A 478 -2.58 -21.66 15.43
C GLU A 478 -3.02 -23.04 15.93
N PRO A 479 -2.11 -24.03 16.08
CA PRO A 479 -2.50 -25.35 16.53
C PRO A 479 -2.98 -25.26 17.97
N GLU A 480 -4.26 -25.57 18.20
CA GLU A 480 -4.73 -26.03 19.50
C GLU A 480 -3.81 -27.19 19.92
N ASN A 481 -3.03 -26.97 20.97
CA ASN A 481 -2.09 -27.94 21.49
C ASN A 481 -2.87 -29.23 21.87
N PRO A 482 -2.53 -30.42 21.37
CA PRO A 482 -3.26 -31.63 21.72
C PRO A 482 -3.14 -31.89 23.22
N GLU A 483 -4.28 -32.02 23.89
CA GLU A 483 -4.39 -32.33 25.31
C GLU A 483 -3.52 -33.54 25.69
N GLU A 484 -2.59 -33.35 26.64
CA GLU A 484 -1.85 -34.46 27.27
C GLU A 484 -2.80 -35.31 28.14
N PRO A 485 -2.59 -36.64 28.21
CA PRO A 485 -3.51 -37.55 28.88
C PRO A 485 -3.46 -37.42 30.40
N GLU A 486 -4.65 -37.37 31.02
CA GLU A 486 -4.88 -37.30 32.46
C GLU A 486 -4.32 -38.52 33.24
N ASN A 487 -3.80 -38.27 34.44
CA ASN A 487 -3.58 -39.26 35.49
C ASN A 487 -3.97 -38.63 36.85
N PRO A 488 -4.42 -39.40 37.87
CA PRO A 488 -5.70 -39.17 38.52
C PRO A 488 -5.57 -38.43 39.87
N GLU A 489 -6.59 -37.60 40.11
CA GLU A 489 -7.18 -37.08 41.35
C GLU A 489 -6.36 -37.04 42.65
N GLU A 490 -6.18 -35.82 43.19
CA GLU A 490 -6.54 -35.52 44.58
C GLU A 490 -7.28 -34.16 44.67
N PRO A 491 -8.18 -33.95 45.66
CA PRO A 491 -9.36 -33.10 45.48
C PRO A 491 -9.27 -31.73 46.18
N GLY A 492 -9.85 -30.69 45.57
CA GLY A 492 -10.32 -29.53 46.34
C GLY A 492 -10.44 -28.15 45.68
N ASN A 493 -11.43 -27.99 44.78
CA ASN A 493 -12.33 -26.82 44.63
C ASN A 493 -11.74 -25.42 44.22
N PRO A 494 -12.56 -24.46 43.74
CA PRO A 494 -12.58 -24.05 42.35
C PRO A 494 -12.26 -22.55 42.15
N THR A 495 -11.93 -22.14 40.94
CA THR A 495 -12.29 -20.86 40.27
C THR A 495 -11.18 -20.38 39.32
N GLY A 496 -11.58 -19.90 38.15
CA GLY A 496 -10.89 -18.81 37.46
C GLY A 496 -9.96 -19.20 36.30
N LEU A 497 -10.48 -18.97 35.09
CA LEU A 497 -9.79 -18.55 33.86
C LEU A 497 -8.32 -18.12 34.07
N GLN A 498 -7.38 -18.79 33.41
CA GLN A 498 -5.96 -18.43 33.41
C GLN A 498 -5.61 -17.62 32.16
N ASP A 499 -5.36 -16.33 32.38
CA ASP A 499 -4.61 -15.40 31.52
C ASP A 499 -3.20 -15.96 31.23
N ASP A 500 -2.70 -15.71 30.02
CA ASP A 500 -1.29 -15.82 29.69
C ASP A 500 -0.46 -15.03 30.71
N LYS A 501 0.36 -15.74 31.51
CA LYS A 501 1.12 -15.20 32.64
C LYS A 501 2.17 -14.19 32.19
N ARG A 502 1.79 -12.91 32.18
CA ARG A 502 2.73 -11.80 32.39
C ARG A 502 3.34 -11.96 33.79
N SER A 503 4.61 -11.59 34.00
CA SER A 503 5.19 -11.65 35.36
C SER A 503 4.67 -10.51 36.26
N PHE A 504 3.76 -9.69 35.74
CA PHE A 504 3.05 -8.64 36.44
C PHE A 504 1.57 -8.54 36.01
N GLU A 505 0.73 -8.15 36.95
CA GLU A 505 -0.64 -7.72 36.75
C GLU A 505 -0.71 -6.19 36.79
N ALA A 506 -1.62 -5.61 36.01
CA ALA A 506 -1.85 -4.18 36.04
C ALA A 506 -3.33 -3.85 35.84
N TYR A 507 -3.85 -2.97 36.69
CA TYR A 507 -5.26 -2.63 36.73
C TYR A 507 -5.50 -1.14 37.07
N PRO A 508 -6.60 -0.54 36.58
CA PRO A 508 -7.42 -1.02 35.46
C PRO A 508 -6.72 -0.83 34.11
N SER A 509 -7.13 -1.59 33.07
CA SER A 509 -6.62 -1.43 31.68
C SER A 509 -7.17 -0.17 30.99
N LEU A 510 -8.30 0.34 31.49
CA LEU A 510 -8.91 1.63 31.16
C LEU A 510 -8.80 2.56 32.36
N ILE A 511 -8.01 3.62 32.26
CA ILE A 511 -7.66 4.51 33.37
C ILE A 511 -8.18 5.94 33.16
N ASP A 512 -8.58 6.60 34.25
CA ASP A 512 -8.80 8.06 34.26
C ASP A 512 -7.54 8.79 34.75
N ARG A 513 -6.90 8.26 35.80
CA ARG A 513 -5.83 8.96 36.53
C ARG A 513 -4.65 8.08 36.93
N GLN A 514 -4.88 6.83 37.30
CA GLN A 514 -3.85 5.97 37.89
C GLN A 514 -3.91 4.55 37.35
N LEU A 515 -2.72 3.96 37.17
CA LEU A 515 -2.52 2.56 36.88
C LEU A 515 -1.78 1.91 38.05
N PHE A 516 -2.33 0.83 38.58
CA PHE A 516 -1.70 0.00 39.62
C PHE A 516 -1.00 -1.18 38.96
N ILE A 517 0.23 -1.47 39.38
CA ILE A 517 1.04 -2.56 38.85
C ILE A 517 1.52 -3.43 40.03
N THR A 518 1.37 -4.74 39.92
CA THR A 518 1.84 -5.75 40.87
C THR A 518 2.61 -6.83 40.13
N SER A 519 3.79 -7.24 40.61
CA SER A 519 4.64 -8.24 39.94
C SER A 519 5.18 -9.26 40.92
N GLU A 520 5.29 -10.51 40.48
CA GLU A 520 5.98 -11.57 41.25
C GLU A 520 7.49 -11.29 41.33
N ALA A 521 8.05 -10.60 40.32
CA ALA A 521 9.44 -10.16 40.28
C ALA A 521 9.60 -8.72 40.81
N ARG A 522 10.82 -8.38 41.23
CA ARG A 522 11.14 -7.01 41.68
C ARG A 522 11.04 -6.04 40.49
N ILE A 523 10.24 -4.99 40.66
CA ILE A 523 10.16 -3.85 39.74
C ILE A 523 11.31 -2.90 40.07
N ASN A 524 12.14 -2.60 39.06
CA ASN A 524 13.24 -1.65 39.13
C ASN A 524 12.91 -0.37 38.37
N THR A 525 12.28 -0.49 37.20
CA THR A 525 11.88 0.65 36.36
C THR A 525 10.49 0.46 35.75
N ILE A 526 9.76 1.56 35.61
CA ILE A 526 8.54 1.66 34.81
C ILE A 526 8.66 2.84 33.86
N SER A 527 8.44 2.60 32.57
CA SER A 527 8.55 3.60 31.50
C SER A 527 7.22 3.73 30.77
N VAL A 528 6.78 4.96 30.48
CA VAL A 528 5.54 5.24 29.74
C VAL A 528 5.89 5.89 28.41
N TYR A 529 5.35 5.36 27.31
CA TYR A 529 5.56 5.86 25.96
C TYR A 529 4.23 6.26 25.31
N SER A 530 4.30 7.24 24.40
CA SER A 530 3.22 7.47 23.43
C SER A 530 3.18 6.35 22.38
N MET A 531 2.10 6.25 21.62
CA MET A 531 2.01 5.33 20.48
C MET A 531 3.03 5.64 19.35
N LEU A 532 3.62 6.83 19.36
CA LEU A 532 4.70 7.21 18.45
C LEU A 532 6.09 6.78 18.96
N GLY A 533 6.16 6.04 20.07
CA GLY A 533 7.41 5.54 20.67
C GLY A 533 8.19 6.58 21.49
N ILE A 534 7.61 7.76 21.75
CA ILE A 534 8.27 8.81 22.55
C ILE A 534 8.12 8.49 24.04
N GLN A 535 9.23 8.42 24.77
CA GLN A 535 9.22 8.23 26.23
C GLN A 535 8.70 9.48 26.92
N LEU A 536 7.54 9.36 27.57
CA LEU A 536 6.85 10.44 28.28
C LEU A 536 7.23 10.49 29.76
N ARG A 537 7.60 9.33 30.33
CA ARG A 537 8.00 9.20 31.74
C ARG A 537 8.85 7.97 31.97
N GLU A 538 9.72 8.07 32.98
CA GLU A 538 10.41 6.96 33.62
C GLU A 538 10.28 7.09 35.14
N GLN A 539 10.12 5.98 35.84
CA GLN A 539 10.05 5.94 37.29
C GLN A 539 10.83 4.74 37.83
N THR A 540 11.78 5.01 38.73
CA THR A 540 12.44 3.96 39.51
C THR A 540 11.50 3.46 40.60
N VAL A 541 11.40 2.14 40.73
CA VAL A 541 10.61 1.46 41.77
C VAL A 541 11.52 0.53 42.55
N HIS A 542 11.23 0.33 43.84
CA HIS A 542 11.95 -0.59 44.70
C HIS A 542 10.96 -1.48 45.45
N GLY A 543 10.42 -2.48 44.75
CA GLY A 543 9.47 -3.42 45.33
C GLY A 543 8.73 -4.21 44.26
N ASN A 544 7.67 -4.87 44.67
CA ASN A 544 6.83 -5.71 43.81
C ASN A 544 5.53 -5.02 43.40
N THR A 545 5.32 -3.76 43.82
CA THR A 545 4.12 -2.99 43.50
C THR A 545 4.48 -1.55 43.12
N ALA A 546 3.66 -0.94 42.27
CA ALA A 546 3.84 0.45 41.85
C ALA A 546 2.50 1.11 41.47
N VAL A 547 2.47 2.44 41.53
CA VAL A 547 1.37 3.26 41.01
C VAL A 547 1.94 4.26 40.03
N VAL A 548 1.39 4.28 38.82
CA VAL A 548 1.74 5.23 37.76
C VAL A 548 0.60 6.24 37.63
N SER A 549 0.90 7.53 37.85
CA SER A 549 -0.06 8.60 37.60
C SER A 549 -0.02 9.04 36.14
N PHE A 550 -1.19 9.19 35.57
CA PHE A 550 -1.47 9.72 34.24
C PHE A 550 -2.10 11.11 34.32
N ASP A 551 -2.10 11.78 35.47
CA ASP A 551 -2.61 13.16 35.58
C ASP A 551 -1.86 14.09 34.61
N GLY A 552 -2.62 14.89 33.85
CA GLY A 552 -2.09 15.79 32.82
C GLY A 552 -1.85 15.16 31.44
N TYR A 553 -1.97 13.84 31.28
CA TYR A 553 -1.90 13.19 29.95
C TYR A 553 -3.24 13.36 29.22
N ARG A 554 -3.23 13.42 27.87
CA ARG A 554 -4.46 13.50 27.07
C ARG A 554 -5.17 12.14 27.00
N PRO A 555 -6.49 12.09 26.75
CA PRO A 555 -7.15 10.85 26.38
C PRO A 555 -6.44 10.17 25.21
N GLY A 556 -6.27 8.85 25.25
CA GLY A 556 -5.55 8.11 24.21
C GLY A 556 -4.86 6.84 24.72
N LEU A 557 -4.19 6.15 23.79
CA LEU A 557 -3.47 4.90 24.06
C LEU A 557 -2.01 5.17 24.44
N TYR A 558 -1.53 4.45 25.45
CA TYR A 558 -0.16 4.53 25.96
C TYR A 558 0.46 3.14 26.07
N ILE A 559 1.79 3.08 25.95
CA ILE A 559 2.56 1.86 26.17
C ILE A 559 3.27 1.99 27.51
N VAL A 560 3.09 1.01 28.39
CA VAL A 560 3.81 0.95 29.67
C VAL A 560 4.76 -0.24 29.63
N LYS A 561 6.03 0.00 29.94
CA LYS A 561 7.06 -1.03 30.07
C LYS A 561 7.49 -1.20 31.52
N VAL A 562 7.62 -2.44 31.96
CA VAL A 562 8.15 -2.82 33.27
C VAL A 562 9.51 -3.48 33.06
N ASN A 563 10.54 -2.98 33.76
CA ASN A 563 11.92 -3.46 33.68
C ASN A 563 12.50 -3.51 32.25
N GLU A 564 12.01 -2.65 31.34
CA GLU A 564 12.39 -2.59 29.90
C GLU A 564 12.19 -3.88 29.09
N LYS A 565 11.45 -4.85 29.65
CA LYS A 565 11.26 -6.17 29.02
C LYS A 565 9.80 -6.46 28.75
N GLU A 566 8.94 -6.19 29.72
CA GLU A 566 7.54 -6.57 29.65
C GLU A 566 6.68 -5.35 29.35
N THR A 567 5.78 -5.47 28.38
CA THR A 567 5.05 -4.34 27.80
C THR A 567 3.55 -4.55 27.88
N MET A 568 2.80 -3.49 28.19
CA MET A 568 1.35 -3.49 28.12
C MET A 568 0.81 -2.21 27.46
N LYS A 569 -0.39 -2.30 26.90
CA LYS A 569 -1.17 -1.16 26.40
C LYS A 569 -2.13 -0.68 27.48
N VAL A 570 -2.25 0.63 27.63
CA VAL A 570 -3.11 1.28 28.63
C VAL A 570 -3.92 2.37 27.95
N VAL A 571 -5.24 2.33 28.11
CA VAL A 571 -6.15 3.32 27.52
C VAL A 571 -6.49 4.37 28.57
N LYS A 572 -6.21 5.64 28.27
CA LYS A 572 -6.66 6.77 29.07
C LYS A 572 -7.94 7.36 28.49
N ARG A 573 -8.97 7.53 29.33
CA ARG A 573 -10.21 8.24 28.97
C ARG A 573 -10.06 9.75 28.93
#